data_AF-A0A9P8AK04-F1
#
_entry.id   AF-A0A9P8AK04-F1
#
_cell.length_a   1.000
_cell.length_b   1.000
_cell.length_c   1.000
_cell.angle_alpha   90.00
_cell.angle_beta   90.00
_cell.angle_gamma   90.00
#
_symmetry.space_group_name_H-M   'P 1'
#
loop_
_entity.id
_entity.type
_entity.pdbx_description
1 polymer ?
#
loop_
_entity_poly.entity_id
_entity_poly.type
_entity_poly.pdbx_seq_one_letter_code
_entity_poly.pdbx_strand_id
1 'polypeptide(L)'
;MSTVVAWLYGLYYILLDWKLGLFGWGISVGFATTANKYYYQTLEPGFGSITTQQFVHYAVAIHIASWLAQFYGHGIHEKRAPALLDNLLQALVLAPFFVVFEVAFALGFRKDMEKNMNSKAGIRVRDFKSAQKAAAAGGGKKAE
;
A
#
# COMPACT_ATOMS: atom_id res chain seq x y z
N MET A 1 -12.11 -18.15 3.68
CA MET A 1 -10.91 -17.86 2.86
C MET A 1 -10.23 -16.55 3.25
N SER A 2 -10.95 -15.45 3.43
CA SER A 2 -10.41 -14.12 3.83
C SER A 2 -9.57 -14.13 5.11
N THR A 3 -9.95 -14.92 6.11
CA THR A 3 -9.19 -15.08 7.36
C THR A 3 -7.82 -15.71 7.11
N VAL A 4 -7.75 -16.82 6.38
CA VAL A 4 -6.48 -17.50 6.06
C VAL A 4 -5.50 -16.54 5.35
N VAL A 5 -6.01 -15.74 4.41
CA VAL A 5 -5.20 -14.72 3.71
C VAL A 5 -4.68 -13.66 4.68
N ALA A 6 -5.52 -13.16 5.59
CA ALA A 6 -5.10 -12.18 6.60
C ALA A 6 -4.02 -12.74 7.55
N TRP A 7 -4.13 -14.01 7.93
CA TRP A 7 -3.10 -14.69 8.72
C TRP A 7 -1.77 -14.79 7.98
N LEU A 8 -1.77 -15.22 6.71
CA LEU A 8 -0.55 -15.29 5.89
C LEU A 8 0.09 -13.91 5.71
N TYR A 9 -0.71 -12.88 5.45
CA TYR A 9 -0.23 -11.51 5.30
C TYR A 9 0.40 -10.96 6.58
N GLY A 10 -0.25 -11.12 7.73
CA GLY A 10 0.33 -10.58 8.96
C GLY A 10 1.49 -11.42 9.50
N LEU A 11 1.57 -12.73 9.22
CA LEU A 11 2.82 -13.49 9.43
C LEU A 11 3.96 -12.91 8.61
N TYR A 12 3.72 -12.64 7.33
CA TYR A 12 4.70 -11.97 6.47
C TYR A 12 5.13 -10.61 7.02
N TYR A 13 4.20 -9.79 7.53
CA TYR A 13 4.54 -8.50 8.14
C TYR A 13 5.33 -8.62 9.45
N ILE A 14 5.02 -9.61 10.29
CA ILE A 14 5.79 -9.90 11.51
C ILE A 14 7.23 -10.27 11.16
N LEU A 15 7.45 -11.04 10.07
CA LEU A 15 8.78 -11.39 9.60
C LEU A 15 9.58 -10.16 9.12
N LEU A 16 8.91 -9.15 8.56
CA LEU A 16 9.56 -7.91 8.11
C LEU A 16 9.93 -6.98 9.27
N ASP A 17 9.00 -6.76 10.21
CA ASP A 17 9.24 -6.02 11.45
C ASP A 17 8.29 -6.54 12.51
N TRP A 18 8.80 -7.23 13.53
CA TRP A 18 7.93 -7.91 14.50
C TRP A 18 7.05 -6.93 15.31
N LYS A 19 7.49 -5.68 15.52
CA LYS A 19 6.74 -4.69 16.32
C LYS A 19 5.57 -4.13 15.52
N LEU A 20 5.84 -3.63 14.32
CA LEU A 20 4.81 -3.05 13.46
C LEU A 20 3.99 -4.11 12.73
N GLY A 21 4.60 -5.26 12.46
CA GLY A 21 3.95 -6.42 11.88
C GLY A 21 2.90 -7.02 12.79
N LEU A 22 3.12 -7.06 14.11
CA LEU A 22 2.10 -7.51 15.05
C LEU A 22 0.88 -6.56 15.06
N PHE A 23 1.14 -5.25 15.00
CA PHE A 23 0.08 -4.25 14.89
C PHE A 23 -0.69 -4.36 13.57
N GLY A 24 0.02 -4.49 12.44
CA GLY A 24 -0.57 -4.71 11.12
C GLY A 24 -1.37 -6.02 11.04
N TRP A 25 -0.88 -7.11 11.65
CA TRP A 25 -1.58 -8.39 11.76
C TRP A 25 -2.89 -8.24 12.57
N GLY A 26 -2.86 -7.53 13.70
CA GLY A 26 -4.06 -7.26 14.49
C GLY A 26 -5.14 -6.50 13.70
N ILE A 27 -4.74 -5.46 12.96
CA ILE A 27 -5.65 -4.70 12.08
C ILE A 27 -6.25 -5.60 10.99
N SER A 28 -5.40 -6.35 10.28
CA SER A 28 -5.83 -7.15 9.14
C SER A 28 -6.70 -8.35 9.54
N VAL A 29 -6.37 -9.04 10.63
CA VAL A 29 -7.23 -10.10 11.19
C VAL A 29 -8.53 -9.52 11.72
N GLY A 30 -8.50 -8.43 12.50
CA GLY A 30 -9.70 -7.79 13.04
C GLY A 30 -10.67 -7.31 11.96
N PHE A 31 -10.13 -6.74 10.88
CA PHE A 31 -10.91 -6.38 9.70
C PHE A 31 -11.52 -7.61 9.03
N ALA A 32 -10.73 -8.66 8.78
CA ALA A 32 -11.22 -9.89 8.14
C ALA A 32 -12.32 -10.60 8.97
N THR A 33 -12.17 -10.65 10.30
CA THR A 33 -13.19 -11.24 11.18
C THR A 33 -14.46 -10.42 11.22
N THR A 34 -14.35 -9.08 11.25
CA THR A 34 -15.51 -8.18 11.26
C THR A 34 -16.27 -8.24 9.94
N ALA A 35 -15.55 -8.22 8.81
CA ALA A 35 -16.15 -8.35 7.48
C ALA A 35 -16.87 -9.70 7.31
N ASN A 36 -16.25 -10.81 7.76
CA ASN A 36 -16.92 -12.11 7.74
C ASN A 36 -18.14 -12.15 8.64
N LYS A 37 -18.06 -11.60 9.86
CA LYS A 37 -19.20 -11.52 10.78
C LYS A 37 -20.35 -10.75 10.15
N TYR A 38 -20.07 -9.60 9.53
CA TYR A 38 -21.08 -8.80 8.84
C TYR A 38 -21.71 -9.60 7.69
N TYR A 39 -20.91 -10.29 6.88
CA TYR A 39 -21.41 -11.16 5.82
C TYR A 39 -22.33 -12.27 6.36
N TYR A 40 -21.95 -12.97 7.43
CA TYR A 40 -22.80 -14.00 8.03
C TYR A 40 -24.08 -13.42 8.64
N GLN A 41 -24.02 -12.24 9.27
CA GLN A 41 -25.20 -11.56 9.81
C GLN A 41 -26.20 -11.14 8.72
N THR A 42 -25.74 -10.84 7.50
CA THR A 42 -26.64 -10.58 6.36
C THR A 42 -27.36 -11.82 5.82
N LEU A 43 -26.94 -13.03 6.24
CA LEU A 43 -27.60 -14.29 5.90
C LEU A 43 -28.71 -14.66 6.91
N GLU A 44 -28.78 -14.00 8.07
CA GLU A 44 -29.82 -14.24 9.07
C GLU A 44 -31.11 -13.47 8.74
N PRO A 45 -32.30 -14.11 8.81
CA PRO A 45 -33.57 -13.42 8.57
C PRO A 45 -33.82 -12.36 9.67
N GLY A 46 -33.91 -11.08 9.27
CA GLY A 46 -34.31 -9.98 10.17
C GLY A 46 -33.23 -8.93 10.46
N PHE A 47 -31.99 -9.15 10.05
CA PHE A 47 -31.00 -8.06 9.98
C PHE A 47 -31.21 -7.31 8.66
N GLY A 48 -31.28 -5.98 8.68
CA GLY A 48 -31.42 -5.15 7.48
C GLY A 48 -30.30 -5.47 6.48
N SER A 49 -30.58 -6.38 5.56
CA SER A 49 -29.57 -7.08 4.80
C SER A 49 -29.13 -6.20 3.64
N ILE A 50 -27.90 -5.68 3.70
CA ILE A 50 -27.24 -5.18 2.50
C ILE A 50 -27.18 -6.36 1.53
N THR A 51 -27.89 -6.27 0.41
CA THR A 51 -27.87 -7.32 -0.60
C THR A 51 -26.45 -7.54 -1.09
N THR A 52 -26.12 -8.75 -1.56
CA THR A 52 -24.82 -9.04 -2.17
C THR A 52 -24.46 -8.03 -3.27
N GLN A 53 -25.46 -7.57 -4.03
CA GLN A 53 -25.28 -6.55 -5.06
C GLN A 53 -24.90 -5.18 -4.51
N GLN A 54 -25.51 -4.73 -3.42
CA GLN A 54 -25.13 -3.48 -2.76
C GLN A 54 -23.72 -3.58 -2.16
N PHE A 55 -23.37 -4.72 -1.56
CA PHE A 55 -22.02 -4.95 -1.03
C PHE A 55 -20.96 -4.85 -2.15
N VAL A 56 -21.19 -5.53 -3.28
CA VAL A 56 -20.29 -5.48 -4.44
C VAL A 56 -20.19 -4.05 -4.98
N HIS A 57 -21.30 -3.32 -5.10
CA HIS A 57 -21.26 -1.91 -5.52
C HIS A 57 -20.42 -1.05 -4.60
N TYR A 58 -20.58 -1.15 -3.28
CA TYR A 58 -19.76 -0.41 -2.33
C TYR A 58 -18.28 -0.81 -2.41
N ALA A 59 -17.98 -2.10 -2.50
CA ALA A 59 -16.61 -2.58 -2.64
C ALA A 59 -15.93 -2.04 -3.90
N VAL A 60 -16.62 -2.06 -5.05
CA VAL A 60 -16.10 -1.52 -6.32
C VAL A 60 -15.93 0.00 -6.25
N ALA A 61 -16.89 0.72 -5.69
CA ALA A 61 -16.79 2.17 -5.54
C ALA A 61 -15.58 2.57 -4.68
N ILE A 62 -15.38 1.91 -3.53
CA ILE A 62 -14.22 2.12 -2.66
C ILE A 62 -12.92 1.76 -3.39
N HIS A 63 -12.91 0.66 -4.15
CA HIS A 63 -11.75 0.23 -4.92
C HIS A 63 -11.32 1.29 -5.94
N ILE A 64 -12.26 1.79 -6.76
CA ILE A 64 -11.98 2.84 -7.76
C ILE A 64 -11.51 4.12 -7.07
N ALA A 65 -12.19 4.57 -6.01
CA ALA A 65 -11.80 5.76 -5.26
C ALA A 65 -10.38 5.64 -4.70
N SER A 66 -10.01 4.46 -4.19
CA SER A 66 -8.67 4.19 -3.66
C SER A 66 -7.59 4.27 -4.74
N TRP A 67 -7.86 3.74 -5.93
CA TRP A 67 -6.94 3.83 -7.07
C TRP A 67 -6.78 5.27 -7.57
N LEU A 68 -7.88 6.02 -7.67
CA LEU A 68 -7.83 7.44 -8.04
C LEU A 68 -6.98 8.23 -7.04
N ALA A 69 -7.15 7.98 -5.74
CA ALA A 69 -6.33 8.62 -4.71
C ALA A 69 -4.84 8.26 -4.84
N GLN A 70 -4.51 6.99 -5.10
CA GLN A 70 -3.12 6.56 -5.31
C GLN A 70 -2.48 7.23 -6.53
N PHE A 71 -3.15 7.21 -7.68
CA PHE A 71 -2.63 7.85 -8.89
C PHE A 71 -2.55 9.37 -8.76
N TYR A 72 -3.48 9.99 -8.06
CA TYR A 72 -3.42 11.42 -7.77
C TYR A 72 -2.22 11.77 -6.87
N GLY A 73 -2.00 11.00 -5.80
CA GLY A 73 -0.84 11.17 -4.91
C GLY A 73 0.49 11.03 -5.68
N HIS A 74 0.69 9.92 -6.36
CA HIS A 74 1.94 9.67 -7.09
C HIS A 74 2.14 10.61 -8.29
N GLY A 75 1.07 10.89 -9.03
CA GLY A 75 1.12 11.74 -10.23
C GLY A 75 1.33 13.22 -9.92
N ILE A 76 0.57 13.77 -8.97
CA ILE A 76 0.59 15.21 -8.68
C ILE A 76 1.61 15.57 -7.60
N HIS A 77 1.65 14.83 -6.49
CA HIS A 77 2.51 15.18 -5.36
C HIS A 77 3.94 14.65 -5.55
N GLU A 78 4.09 13.42 -6.04
CA GLU A 78 5.42 12.81 -6.19
C GLU A 78 6.02 12.99 -7.59
N LYS A 79 5.20 13.37 -8.59
CA LYS A 79 5.57 13.53 -10.01
C LYS A 79 6.35 12.33 -10.55
N ARG A 80 5.99 11.12 -10.13
CA ARG A 80 6.67 9.87 -10.49
C ARG A 80 5.69 8.82 -10.95
N ALA A 81 6.20 7.90 -11.77
CA ALA A 81 5.49 6.69 -12.13
C ALA A 81 5.23 5.86 -10.85
N PRO A 82 4.02 5.31 -10.68
CA PRO A 82 3.73 4.45 -9.54
C PRO A 82 4.56 3.17 -9.61
N ALA A 83 5.09 2.73 -8.46
CA ALA A 83 5.91 1.51 -8.35
C ALA A 83 5.21 0.23 -8.85
N LEU A 84 3.89 0.30 -9.05
CA LEU A 84 3.07 -0.74 -9.67
C LEU A 84 3.54 -1.07 -11.09
N LEU A 85 4.13 -0.12 -11.81
CA LEU A 85 4.67 -0.33 -13.17
C LEU A 85 6.03 -1.05 -13.18
N ASP A 86 6.76 -1.02 -12.06
CA ASP A 86 8.09 -1.63 -11.95
C ASP A 86 8.03 -3.00 -11.27
N ASN A 87 7.23 -3.13 -10.21
CA ASN A 87 7.06 -4.39 -9.47
C ASN A 87 5.68 -4.45 -8.78
N LEU A 88 4.66 -4.83 -9.55
CA LEU A 88 3.26 -4.91 -9.12
C LEU A 88 3.08 -5.77 -7.86
N LEU A 89 3.70 -6.95 -7.80
CA LEU A 89 3.53 -7.87 -6.69
C LEU A 89 4.12 -7.30 -5.40
N GLN A 90 5.34 -6.75 -5.47
CA GLN A 90 5.96 -6.10 -4.32
C GLN A 90 5.15 -4.89 -3.85
N ALA A 91 4.68 -4.06 -4.79
CA ALA A 91 3.87 -2.88 -4.48
C ALA A 91 2.55 -3.29 -3.81
N LEU A 92 1.84 -4.30 -4.30
CA LEU A 92 0.57 -4.75 -3.73
C LEU A 92 0.74 -5.38 -2.35
N VAL A 93 1.78 -6.18 -2.14
CA VAL A 93 2.03 -6.86 -0.86
C VAL A 93 2.52 -5.89 0.21
N LEU A 94 3.39 -4.95 -0.14
CA LEU A 94 4.00 -4.02 0.82
C LEU A 94 3.19 -2.74 1.04
N ALA A 95 2.33 -2.31 0.11
CA ALA A 95 1.57 -1.07 0.25
C ALA A 95 0.73 -0.99 1.54
N PRO A 96 0.01 -2.05 1.98
CA PRO A 96 -0.72 -1.97 3.24
C PRO A 96 0.21 -1.82 4.45
N PHE A 97 1.39 -2.44 4.40
CA PHE A 97 2.38 -2.31 5.47
C PHE A 97 3.05 -0.95 5.48
N PHE A 98 3.25 -0.34 4.31
CA PHE A 98 3.74 1.04 4.19
C PHE A 98 2.83 2.03 4.92
N VAL A 99 1.51 1.89 4.83
CA VAL A 99 0.56 2.73 5.58
C VAL A 99 0.74 2.57 7.10
N VAL A 100 0.99 1.34 7.57
CA VAL A 100 1.28 1.10 9.00
C VAL A 100 2.56 1.81 9.44
N PHE A 101 3.60 1.81 8.62
CA PHE A 101 4.83 2.57 8.90
C PHE A 101 4.57 4.08 8.93
N GLU A 102 3.86 4.63 7.96
CA GLU A 102 3.53 6.07 7.92
C GLU A 102 2.75 6.52 9.16
N VAL A 103 1.74 5.75 9.57
CA VAL A 103 1.01 6.03 10.82
C VAL A 103 1.92 5.92 12.03
N ALA A 104 2.78 4.91 12.10
CA ALA A 104 3.74 4.77 13.19
C ALA A 104 4.72 5.94 13.25
N PHE A 105 5.22 6.41 12.10
CA PHE A 105 6.09 7.57 11.99
C PHE A 105 5.36 8.85 12.40
N ALA A 106 4.10 9.04 11.99
CA ALA A 106 3.28 10.18 12.40
C ALA A 106 3.08 10.23 13.92
N LEU A 107 2.96 9.07 14.56
CA LEU A 107 2.86 8.92 16.02
C LEU A 107 4.21 9.03 16.77
N GLY A 108 5.32 9.24 16.06
CA GLY A 108 6.64 9.41 16.67
C GLY A 108 7.45 8.13 16.86
N PHE A 109 6.94 6.96 16.44
CA PHE A 109 7.69 5.71 16.49
C PHE A 109 8.69 5.61 15.33
N ARG A 110 9.79 4.85 15.51
CA ARG A 110 10.73 4.46 14.44
C ARG A 110 11.28 5.63 13.59
N LYS A 111 11.44 6.82 14.18
CA LYS A 111 11.96 8.03 13.50
C LYS A 111 13.37 7.87 12.92
N ASP A 112 14.19 7.02 13.54
CA ASP A 112 15.49 6.60 13.04
C ASP A 112 15.38 5.90 11.67
N MET A 113 14.40 5.00 11.53
CA MET A 113 14.12 4.28 10.30
C MET A 113 13.55 5.21 9.23
N GLU A 114 12.61 6.10 9.60
CA GLU A 114 12.07 7.12 8.70
C GLU A 114 13.19 7.98 8.10
N LYS A 115 14.08 8.51 8.95
CA LYS A 115 15.23 9.33 8.50
C LYS A 115 16.16 8.56 7.56
N ASN A 116 16.47 7.30 7.89
CA ASN A 116 17.31 6.44 7.06
C ASN A 116 16.65 6.13 5.71
N MET A 117 15.33 5.87 5.70
CA MET A 117 14.57 5.59 4.50
C MET A 117 14.50 6.82 3.59
N ASN A 118 14.20 7.99 4.15
CA ASN A 118 14.15 9.26 3.42
C ASN A 118 15.51 9.65 2.85
N SER A 119 16.61 9.43 3.60
CA SER A 119 17.97 9.65 3.11
C SER A 119 18.29 8.76 1.90
N LYS A 120 18.04 7.45 2.01
CA LYS A 120 18.24 6.50 0.91
C LYS A 120 17.35 6.81 -0.30
N ALA A 121 16.10 7.21 -0.07
CA ALA A 121 15.20 7.64 -1.13
C ALA A 121 15.76 8.88 -1.84
N GLY A 122 16.23 9.89 -1.10
CA GLY A 122 16.86 11.09 -1.67
C GLY A 122 18.08 10.79 -2.53
N ILE A 123 18.94 9.87 -2.09
CA ILE A 123 20.11 9.40 -2.87
C ILE A 123 19.66 8.78 -4.20
N ARG A 124 18.73 7.80 -4.16
CA ARG A 124 18.22 7.14 -5.38
C ARG A 124 17.62 8.12 -6.37
N VAL A 125 16.94 9.16 -5.88
CA VAL A 125 16.33 10.19 -6.73
C VAL A 125 17.38 11.06 -7.40
N ARG A 126 18.41 11.46 -6.65
CA ARG A 126 19.54 12.20 -7.20
C ARG A 126 20.24 11.38 -8.28
N ASP A 127 20.50 10.11 -7.99
CA ASP A 127 21.21 9.20 -8.89
C ASP A 127 20.38 8.98 -10.18
N PHE A 128 19.06 8.76 -10.06
CA PHE A 128 18.15 8.67 -11.21
C PHE A 128 18.15 9.95 -12.08
N LYS A 129 18.06 11.13 -11.46
CA LYS A 129 18.13 12.41 -12.19
C LYS A 129 19.48 12.60 -12.89
N SER A 130 20.58 12.20 -12.24
CA SER A 130 21.91 12.28 -12.82
C SER A 130 22.09 11.35 -14.02
N ALA A 131 21.55 10.13 -13.94
CA ALA A 131 21.56 9.15 -15.02
C ALA A 131 20.70 9.63 -16.21
N GLN A 132 19.53 10.20 -15.94
CA GLN A 132 18.67 10.79 -16.97
C GLN A 132 19.37 11.94 -17.71
N LYS A 133 20.06 12.83 -16.98
CA LYS A 133 20.83 13.94 -17.56
C LYS A 133 22.01 13.43 -18.41
N ALA A 134 22.72 12.41 -17.94
CA ALA A 134 23.81 11.79 -18.69
C ALA A 134 23.32 11.10 -19.97
N ALA A 135 22.19 10.40 -19.91
CA ALA A 135 21.57 9.77 -21.09
C ALA A 135 21.13 10.81 -22.13
N ALA A 136 20.52 11.93 -21.69
CA ALA A 136 20.15 13.03 -22.57
C ALA A 136 21.38 13.70 -23.23
N ALA A 137 22.48 13.87 -22.49
CA ALA A 137 23.72 14.44 -23.02
C ALA A 137 24.48 13.48 -23.96
N GLY A 138 24.42 12.17 -23.71
CA GLY A 138 25.05 11.14 -24.55
C GLY A 138 24.29 10.88 -25.86
N GLY A 139 22.97 11.04 -25.87
CA GLY A 139 22.15 10.95 -27.08
C GLY A 139 22.38 12.11 -28.07
N GLY A 140 22.70 13.31 -27.58
CA GLY A 140 23.01 14.48 -28.41
C GLY A 140 24.35 14.40 -29.16
N LYS A 141 25.33 13.62 -28.65
CA LYS A 141 26.67 13.51 -29.26
C LYS A 141 26.78 12.53 -30.43
N LYS A 142 25.73 11.76 -30.76
CA LYS A 142 25.71 10.82 -31.89
C LYS A 142 25.03 11.38 -33.15
N ALA A 143 24.64 12.65 -33.14
CA ALA A 143 23.86 13.28 -34.22
C ALA A 143 24.64 14.38 -34.99
N GLU A 144 25.96 14.49 -34.79
CA GLU A 144 26.85 15.35 -35.58
C GLU A 144 27.82 14.52 -36.42
#